data_AF-A0A0N4X7L1-F1
#
_entry.id   AF-A0A0N4X7L1-F1
#
_cell.length_a   1.000
_cell.length_b   1.000
_cell.length_c   1.000
_cell.angle_alpha   90.00
_cell.angle_beta   90.00
_cell.angle_gamma   90.00
#
_symmetry.space_group_name_H-M   'P 1'
#
loop_
_entity.id
_entity.type
_entity.pdbx_description
1 polymer ?
#
loop_
_entity_poly.entity_id
_entity_poly.type
_entity_poly.pdbx_seq_one_letter_code
_entity_poly.pdbx_strand_id
1 'polypeptide(L)'
;MSLVDTAHGVPEPEKPVVRYNPPLEIWLKLYIIGHFTLLLAIFLHFEYDRNNLDYINFTLKIAFFLVTMQTFGAFFDKRWYAPSLEISRCIGVLTFYAFLILDKIGAGPHRIFLITVFGMSALLWIGYCIQERITSRRRVSAADGSKKVAISIVSKTIASDEATVPPAVPPSSNVIHSRL
;
A
#
# COMPACT_ATOMS: atom_id res chain seq x y z
N MET A 1 21.68 -12.65 47.51
CA MET A 1 20.43 -12.08 46.99
C MET A 1 20.44 -12.32 45.48
N SER A 2 19.74 -13.35 44.99
CA SER A 2 19.73 -13.75 43.59
C SER A 2 18.72 -12.89 42.81
N LEU A 3 19.07 -12.47 41.59
CA LEU A 3 18.14 -11.79 40.69
C LEU A 3 16.88 -12.64 40.51
N VAL A 4 15.71 -12.06 40.75
CA VAL A 4 14.41 -12.63 40.44
C VAL A 4 14.31 -12.77 38.92
N ASP A 5 14.03 -13.98 38.46
CA ASP A 5 13.82 -14.29 37.04
C ASP A 5 12.55 -13.56 36.56
N THR A 6 12.73 -12.64 35.61
CA THR A 6 11.64 -11.83 35.02
C THR A 6 10.87 -12.57 33.93
N ALA A 7 11.26 -13.81 33.60
CA ALA A 7 10.58 -14.65 32.63
C ALA A 7 9.31 -15.34 33.17
N HIS A 8 8.97 -15.17 34.45
CA HIS A 8 7.78 -15.78 35.04
C HIS A 8 6.49 -15.18 34.44
N GLY A 9 5.83 -15.95 33.56
CA GLY A 9 4.58 -15.56 32.91
C GLY A 9 4.72 -14.97 31.51
N VAL A 10 5.92 -14.94 30.93
CA VAL A 10 6.10 -14.62 29.50
C VAL A 10 5.83 -15.90 28.69
N PRO A 11 4.80 -15.94 27.83
CA PRO A 11 4.57 -17.07 26.95
C PRO A 11 5.81 -17.31 26.11
N GLU A 12 6.28 -18.56 26.03
CA GLU A 12 7.41 -18.89 25.17
C GLU A 12 7.08 -18.50 23.71
N PRO A 13 7.95 -17.76 23.01
CA PRO A 13 7.70 -17.36 21.64
C PRO A 13 7.52 -18.61 20.77
N GLU A 14 6.41 -18.66 20.03
CA GLU A 14 6.07 -19.75 19.14
C GLU A 14 7.22 -20.00 18.16
N LYS A 15 7.87 -21.16 18.28
CA LYS A 15 8.95 -21.58 17.38
C LYS A 15 8.31 -22.16 16.12
N PRO A 16 8.79 -21.83 14.90
CA PRO A 16 10.03 -21.12 14.62
C PRO A 16 9.89 -19.60 14.65
N VAL A 17 10.90 -18.91 15.21
CA VAL A 17 11.03 -17.46 15.08
C VAL A 17 11.30 -17.14 13.61
N VAL A 18 10.23 -16.88 12.87
CA VAL A 18 10.33 -16.45 11.47
C VAL A 18 10.94 -15.06 11.47
N ARG A 19 12.22 -14.97 11.08
CA ARG A 19 12.93 -13.70 10.95
C ARG A 19 12.17 -12.81 9.97
N TYR A 20 11.68 -11.67 10.45
CA TYR A 20 11.02 -10.68 9.61
C TYR A 20 11.99 -10.19 8.53
N ASN A 21 11.75 -10.59 7.29
CA ASN A 21 12.52 -10.18 6.11
C ASN A 21 11.56 -10.04 4.93
N PRO A 22 10.73 -8.99 4.89
CA PRO A 22 9.83 -8.76 3.77
C PRO A 22 10.67 -8.62 2.49
N PRO A 23 10.38 -9.38 1.43
CA PRO A 23 11.11 -9.26 0.18
C PRO A 23 10.84 -7.88 -0.42
N LEU A 24 11.88 -7.04 -0.43
CA LEU A 24 11.86 -5.72 -1.05
C LEU A 24 12.32 -5.82 -2.50
N GLU A 25 11.55 -5.22 -3.40
CA GLU A 25 11.89 -5.15 -4.83
C GLU A 25 13.20 -4.38 -5.04
N ILE A 26 14.03 -4.84 -5.97
CA ILE A 26 15.34 -4.24 -6.27
C ILE A 26 15.21 -2.77 -6.68
N TRP A 27 14.20 -2.42 -7.47
CA TRP A 27 13.92 -1.05 -7.87
C TRP A 27 13.65 -0.13 -6.67
N LEU A 28 12.90 -0.63 -5.68
CA LEU A 28 12.60 0.10 -4.46
C LEU A 28 13.85 0.27 -3.59
N LYS A 29 14.71 -0.75 -3.51
CA LYS A 29 16.01 -0.64 -2.81
C LYS A 29 16.89 0.44 -3.43
N LEU A 30 17.03 0.44 -4.77
CA LEU A 30 17.80 1.45 -5.49
C LEU A 30 17.22 2.85 -5.29
N TYR A 31 15.90 2.98 -5.34
CA TYR A 31 15.19 4.23 -5.09
C TYR A 31 15.49 4.77 -3.69
N ILE A 32 15.39 3.93 -2.66
CA ILE A 32 15.65 4.32 -1.26
C ILE A 32 17.13 4.73 -1.09
N ILE A 33 18.08 3.98 -1.65
CA ILE A 33 19.52 4.32 -1.57
C ILE A 33 19.80 5.67 -2.23
N GLY A 34 19.20 5.93 -3.39
CA GLY A 34 19.35 7.22 -4.09
C GLY A 34 18.79 8.37 -3.25
N HIS A 35 17.56 8.22 -2.74
CA HIS A 35 16.93 9.24 -1.90
C HIS A 35 17.59 9.43 -0.54
N PHE A 36 18.17 8.37 0.03
CA PHE A 36 18.94 8.44 1.26
C PHE A 36 20.25 9.20 1.06
N THR A 37 20.95 8.93 -0.05
CA THR A 37 22.15 9.70 -0.43
C THR A 37 21.81 11.17 -0.62
N LEU A 38 20.69 11.47 -1.27
CA LEU A 38 20.18 12.83 -1.44
C LEU A 38 19.88 13.48 -0.08
N LEU A 39 19.21 12.76 0.83
CA LEU A 39 18.91 13.22 2.19
C LEU A 39 20.20 13.57 2.94
N LEU A 40 21.24 12.74 2.82
CA LEU A 40 22.54 12.97 3.43
C LEU A 40 23.22 14.23 2.86
N ALA A 41 23.17 14.43 1.54
CA ALA A 41 23.69 15.65 0.92
C ALA A 41 22.95 16.91 1.41
N ILE A 42 21.62 16.84 1.51
CA ILE A 42 20.80 17.93 2.06
C ILE A 42 21.14 18.17 3.54
N PHE A 43 21.36 17.11 4.31
CA PHE A 43 21.75 17.19 5.72
C PHE A 43 23.12 17.87 5.89
N LEU A 44 24.12 17.50 5.08
CA LEU A 44 25.43 18.14 5.12
C LEU A 44 25.37 19.63 4.78
N HIS A 45 24.58 20.00 3.77
CA HIS A 45 24.36 21.41 3.43
C HIS A 45 23.61 22.16 4.54
N PHE A 46 22.68 21.49 5.22
CA PHE A 46 21.98 22.05 6.37
C PHE A 46 22.91 22.27 7.57
N GLU A 47 23.76 21.30 7.90
CA GLU A 47 24.72 21.40 9.00
C GLU A 47 25.70 22.56 8.77
N TYR A 48 26.18 22.73 7.53
CA TYR A 48 27.06 23.83 7.16
C TYR A 48 26.38 25.21 7.35
N ASP A 49 25.11 25.34 6.94
CA ASP A 49 24.38 26.60 7.02
C ASP A 49 23.68 26.85 8.37
N ARG A 50 23.73 25.92 9.32
CA ARG A 50 22.84 25.88 10.50
C ARG A 50 22.79 27.18 11.30
N ASN A 51 23.91 27.90 11.39
CA ASN A 51 24.04 29.13 12.17
C ASN A 51 23.41 30.36 11.47
N ASN A 52 23.11 30.27 10.17
CA ASN A 52 22.60 31.38 9.36
C ASN A 52 21.13 31.20 8.95
N LEU A 53 20.48 30.13 9.41
CA LEU A 53 19.09 29.85 9.06
C LEU A 53 18.11 30.54 10.01
N ASP A 54 17.06 31.09 9.44
CA ASP A 54 15.89 31.53 10.18
C ASP A 54 15.18 30.35 10.88
N TYR A 55 14.54 30.63 12.01
CA TYR A 55 13.94 29.62 12.90
C TYR A 55 12.87 28.76 12.19
N ILE A 56 12.10 29.37 11.28
CA ILE A 56 11.08 28.69 10.49
C ILE A 56 11.71 27.72 9.49
N ASN A 57 12.71 28.19 8.74
CA ASN A 57 13.44 27.38 7.76
C ASN A 57 14.20 26.23 8.43
N PHE A 58 14.79 26.49 9.61
CA PHE A 58 15.44 25.49 10.43
C PHE A 58 14.45 24.39 10.85
N THR A 59 13.33 24.79 11.46
CA THR A 59 12.30 23.85 11.93
C THR A 59 11.72 23.02 10.79
N LEU A 60 11.46 23.63 9.64
CA LEU A 60 10.90 22.94 8.49
C LEU A 60 11.87 21.93 7.89
N LYS A 61 13.18 22.22 7.85
CA LYS A 61 14.21 21.26 7.43
C LYS A 61 14.31 20.07 8.39
N ILE A 62 14.25 20.32 9.69
CA ILE A 62 14.20 19.23 10.70
C ILE A 62 12.96 18.36 10.50
N ALA A 63 11.78 18.97 10.33
CA ALA A 63 10.55 18.23 10.05
C ALA A 63 10.67 17.39 8.77
N PHE A 64 11.28 17.94 7.72
CA PHE A 64 11.56 17.20 6.48
C PHE A 64 12.47 15.97 6.70
N PHE A 65 13.53 16.08 7.51
CA PHE A 65 14.40 14.93 7.84
C PHE A 65 13.63 13.84 8.58
N LEU A 66 12.82 14.22 9.58
CA LEU A 66 12.01 13.27 10.36
C LEU A 66 10.98 12.55 9.49
N VAL A 67 10.23 13.30 8.68
CA VAL A 67 9.24 12.73 7.75
C VAL A 67 9.92 11.78 6.77
N THR A 68 11.07 12.17 6.20
CA THR A 68 11.79 11.32 5.24
C THR A 68 12.29 10.02 5.87
N MET A 69 12.86 10.08 7.08
CA MET A 69 13.28 8.88 7.81
C MET A 69 12.08 7.98 8.13
N GLN A 70 10.95 8.56 8.51
CA GLN A 70 9.72 7.81 8.78
C GLN A 70 9.17 7.12 7.53
N THR A 71 9.24 7.79 6.38
CA THR A 71 8.85 7.23 5.08
C THR A 71 9.76 6.06 4.67
N PHE A 72 11.08 6.18 4.85
CA PHE A 72 12.00 5.06 4.59
C PHE A 72 11.72 3.86 5.48
N GLY A 73 11.48 4.09 6.78
CA GLY A 73 11.05 3.03 7.69
C GLY A 73 9.76 2.34 7.22
N ALA A 74 8.78 3.13 6.77
CA ALA A 74 7.52 2.59 6.23
C ALA A 74 7.72 1.75 4.96
N PHE A 75 8.69 2.11 4.11
CA PHE A 75 9.05 1.31 2.94
C PHE A 75 9.72 -0.01 3.31
N PHE A 76 10.66 -0.02 4.27
CA PHE A 76 11.28 -1.25 4.75
C PHE A 76 10.28 -2.20 5.42
N ASP A 77 9.29 -1.65 6.12
CA ASP A 77 8.19 -2.40 6.72
C ASP A 77 7.09 -2.82 5.72
N LYS A 78 7.22 -2.45 4.44
CA LYS A 78 6.21 -2.68 3.39
C LYS A 78 4.79 -2.27 3.83
N ARG A 79 4.68 -1.12 4.51
CA ARG A 79 3.39 -0.61 5.01
C ARG A 79 2.52 -0.12 3.86
N TRP A 80 1.21 -0.37 3.94
CA TRP A 80 0.24 0.05 2.92
C TRP A 80 0.17 1.57 2.73
N TYR A 81 0.50 2.35 3.75
CA TYR A 81 0.52 3.82 3.69
C TYR A 81 1.85 4.40 3.19
N ALA A 82 2.88 3.58 2.92
CA ALA A 82 4.19 4.06 2.49
C ALA A 82 4.15 4.87 1.18
N PRO A 83 3.42 4.46 0.13
CA PRO A 83 3.29 5.27 -1.09
C PRO A 83 2.59 6.62 -0.84
N SER A 84 1.64 6.66 0.09
CA SER A 84 0.93 7.90 0.44
C SER A 84 1.84 8.89 1.17
N LEU A 85 2.68 8.39 2.10
CA LEU A 85 3.68 9.21 2.77
C LEU A 85 4.71 9.76 1.77
N GLU A 86 5.13 8.96 0.81
CA GLU A 86 6.08 9.39 -0.22
C GLU A 86 5.51 10.49 -1.13
N ILE A 87 4.25 10.38 -1.53
CA ILE A 87 3.54 11.45 -2.27
C ILE A 87 3.46 12.72 -1.41
N SER A 88 3.10 12.60 -0.12
CA SER A 88 3.01 13.77 0.77
C SER A 88 4.36 14.47 0.94
N ARG A 89 5.45 13.69 1.03
CA ARG A 89 6.83 14.19 1.12
C ARG A 89 7.21 14.94 -0.14
N CYS A 90 6.92 14.39 -1.31
CA CYS A 90 7.19 15.04 -2.59
C CYS A 90 6.41 16.35 -2.75
N ILE A 91 5.11 16.36 -2.43
CA ILE A 91 4.28 17.57 -2.48
C ILE A 91 4.79 18.63 -1.52
N GLY A 92 5.16 18.25 -0.29
CA GLY A 92 5.72 19.18 0.69
C GLY A 92 6.99 19.87 0.20
N VAL A 93 7.92 19.11 -0.39
CA VAL A 93 9.16 19.64 -0.96
C VAL A 93 8.87 20.55 -2.16
N LEU A 94 8.02 20.12 -3.10
CA LEU A 94 7.66 20.93 -4.26
C LEU A 94 7.00 22.25 -3.85
N THR A 95 6.08 22.19 -2.88
CA THR A 95 5.40 23.37 -2.36
C THR A 95 6.39 24.33 -1.70
N PHE A 96 7.25 23.83 -0.82
CA PHE A 96 8.27 24.64 -0.15
C PHE A 96 9.20 25.35 -1.15
N TYR A 97 9.73 24.61 -2.13
CA TYR A 97 10.62 25.21 -3.13
C TYR A 97 9.90 26.09 -4.14
N ALA A 98 8.62 25.83 -4.44
CA ALA A 98 7.81 26.73 -5.28
C ALA A 98 7.61 28.09 -4.59
N PHE A 99 7.30 28.11 -3.29
CA PHE A 99 7.24 29.35 -2.52
C PHE A 99 8.58 30.09 -2.53
N LEU A 100 9.71 29.39 -2.34
CA LEU A 100 11.04 29.99 -2.37
C LEU A 100 11.45 30.59 -3.74
N ILE A 101 10.96 30.03 -4.85
CA ILE A 101 11.20 30.57 -6.20
C ILE A 101 10.36 31.83 -6.44
N LEU A 102 9.11 31.84 -5.97
CA LEU A 102 8.21 32.98 -6.13
C LEU A 102 8.63 34.19 -5.28
N ASP A 103 9.24 33.95 -4.11
CA ASP A 103 9.55 35.00 -3.12
C ASP A 103 10.89 35.74 -3.36
N LYS A 104 11.33 35.86 -4.63
CA LYS A 104 12.49 36.66 -5.09
C LYS A 104 13.90 36.11 -4.83
N ILE A 105 14.09 34.94 -4.20
CA ILE A 105 15.44 34.40 -3.90
C ILE A 105 16.09 33.70 -5.13
N GLY A 106 15.40 33.66 -6.26
CA GLY A 106 15.96 33.17 -7.52
C GLY A 106 16.09 31.64 -7.58
N ALA A 107 16.26 31.13 -8.80
CA ALA A 107 16.35 29.71 -9.09
C ALA A 107 17.81 29.24 -8.96
N GLY A 108 18.30 29.09 -7.72
CA GLY A 108 19.61 28.49 -7.48
C GLY A 108 19.69 27.06 -8.08
N PRO A 109 20.82 26.64 -8.66
CA PRO A 109 20.94 25.35 -9.34
C PRO A 109 20.63 24.15 -8.43
N HIS A 110 21.00 24.23 -7.14
CA HIS A 110 20.65 23.21 -6.14
C HIS A 110 19.13 23.06 -5.96
N ARG A 111 18.36 24.16 -6.07
CA ARG A 111 16.90 24.16 -5.90
C ARG A 111 16.22 23.54 -7.11
N ILE A 112 16.65 23.93 -8.30
CA ILE A 112 16.15 23.36 -9.55
C ILE A 112 16.41 21.85 -9.55
N PHE A 113 17.60 21.42 -9.16
CA PHE A 113 17.94 20.00 -9.03
C PHE A 113 17.02 19.26 -8.05
N LEU A 114 16.74 19.83 -6.88
CA LEU A 114 15.82 19.21 -5.92
C LEU A 114 14.38 19.16 -6.45
N ILE A 115 13.89 20.24 -7.07
CA ILE A 115 12.55 20.26 -7.67
C ILE A 115 12.41 19.20 -8.76
N THR A 116 13.41 19.05 -9.64
CA THR A 116 13.34 18.07 -10.73
C THR A 116 13.38 16.63 -10.19
N VAL A 117 14.27 16.32 -9.26
CA VAL A 117 14.37 14.97 -8.66
C VAL A 117 13.09 14.59 -7.91
N PHE A 118 12.56 15.50 -7.10
CA PHE A 118 11.32 15.26 -6.35
C PHE A 118 10.07 15.31 -7.24
N GLY A 119 10.07 16.12 -8.30
CA GLY A 119 9.00 16.16 -9.29
C GLY A 119 8.91 14.85 -10.08
N MET A 120 10.05 14.34 -10.55
CA MET A 120 10.10 13.03 -11.22
C MET A 120 9.68 11.90 -10.28
N SER A 121 10.08 11.96 -9.01
CA SER A 121 9.67 10.98 -7.99
C SER A 121 8.16 11.05 -7.71
N ALA A 122 7.59 12.26 -7.63
CA ALA A 122 6.15 12.44 -7.46
C ALA A 122 5.37 11.82 -8.62
N LEU A 123 5.78 12.09 -9.86
CA LEU A 123 5.14 11.53 -11.06
C LEU A 123 5.23 10.00 -11.10
N LEU A 124 6.39 9.45 -10.73
CA LEU A 124 6.60 8.00 -10.67
C LEU A 124 5.66 7.36 -9.65
N TRP A 125 5.55 7.90 -8.43
CA TRP A 125 4.70 7.35 -7.38
C TRP A 125 3.20 7.57 -7.65
N ILE A 126 2.82 8.71 -8.22
CA ILE A 126 1.45 8.95 -8.68
C ILE A 126 1.08 7.93 -9.77
N GLY A 127 1.96 7.71 -10.75
CA GLY A 127 1.78 6.69 -11.78
C GLY A 127 1.65 5.28 -11.20
N TYR A 128 2.52 4.93 -10.26
CA TYR A 128 2.46 3.64 -9.55
C TYR A 128 1.12 3.46 -8.81
N CYS A 129 0.69 4.45 -8.03
CA CYS A 129 -0.60 4.41 -7.33
C CYS A 129 -1.79 4.32 -8.28
N ILE A 130 -1.75 5.01 -9.43
CA ILE A 130 -2.79 4.90 -10.46
C ILE A 130 -2.80 3.48 -11.03
N GLN A 131 -1.65 2.92 -11.38
CA GLN A 131 -1.55 1.56 -11.91
C GLN A 131 -2.03 0.51 -10.91
N GLU A 132 -1.67 0.65 -9.64
CA GLU A 132 -2.14 -0.24 -8.57
C GLU A 132 -3.66 -0.15 -8.41
N ARG A 133 -4.24 1.06 -8.44
CA ARG A 133 -5.69 1.25 -8.40
C ARG A 133 -6.40 0.64 -9.61
N ILE A 134 -5.87 0.81 -10.82
CA ILE A 134 -6.44 0.22 -12.05
C ILE A 134 -6.38 -1.30 -11.98
N THR A 135 -5.24 -1.86 -11.58
CA THR A 135 -5.05 -3.31 -11.45
C THR A 135 -5.98 -3.90 -10.40
N SER A 136 -6.13 -3.23 -9.26
CA SER A 136 -7.05 -3.64 -8.19
C SER A 136 -8.50 -3.60 -8.66
N ARG A 137 -8.92 -2.55 -9.38
CA ARG A 137 -10.26 -2.47 -9.98
C ARG A 137 -10.51 -3.59 -10.99
N ARG A 138 -9.53 -3.92 -11.84
CA ARG A 138 -9.63 -5.05 -12.79
C ARG A 138 -9.79 -6.38 -12.06
N ARG A 139 -9.03 -6.62 -10.98
CA ARG A 139 -9.16 -7.85 -10.17
C ARG A 139 -10.56 -7.98 -9.55
N VAL A 140 -11.10 -6.89 -9.00
CA VAL A 140 -12.46 -6.88 -8.43
C VAL A 140 -13.50 -7.13 -9.52
N SER A 141 -13.38 -6.48 -10.69
CA SER A 141 -14.29 -6.70 -11.82
C SER A 141 -14.24 -8.13 -12.36
N ALA A 142 -13.05 -8.74 -12.44
CA ALA A 142 -12.90 -10.13 -12.88
C ALA A 142 -13.50 -11.11 -11.87
N ALA A 143 -13.34 -10.86 -10.56
CA ALA A 143 -13.95 -11.65 -9.51
C ALA A 143 -15.48 -11.55 -9.53
N ASP A 144 -16.04 -10.36 -9.75
CA ASP A 144 -17.50 -10.16 -9.88
C ASP A 144 -18.07 -10.87 -11.12
N GLY A 145 -17.36 -10.78 -12.25
CA GLY A 145 -17.73 -11.52 -13.47
C GLY A 145 -17.74 -13.03 -13.27
N SER A 146 -16.71 -13.58 -12.64
CA SER A 146 -16.61 -15.02 -12.32
C SER A 146 -17.75 -15.49 -11.41
N LYS A 147 -18.08 -14.71 -10.37
CA LYS A 147 -19.23 -15.00 -9.49
C LYS A 147 -20.56 -15.03 -10.24
N LYS A 148 -20.80 -14.07 -11.15
CA LYS A 148 -22.01 -14.04 -11.98
C LYS A 148 -22.12 -15.25 -12.90
N VAL A 149 -21.03 -15.67 -13.53
CA VAL A 149 -20.98 -16.87 -14.38
C VAL A 149 -21.29 -18.13 -13.56
N ALA A 150 -20.68 -18.27 -12.38
CA ALA A 150 -20.94 -19.41 -11.50
C ALA A 150 -22.42 -19.52 -11.08
N ILE A 151 -23.05 -18.40 -10.70
CA ILE A 151 -24.47 -18.35 -10.32
C ILE A 151 -25.36 -18.75 -11.51
N SER A 152 -25.06 -18.24 -12.70
CA SER A 152 -25.79 -18.58 -13.94
C SER A 152 -25.75 -20.08 -14.24
N ILE A 153 -24.58 -20.72 -14.11
CA ILE A 153 -24.43 -22.17 -14.36
C ILE A 153 -25.28 -22.97 -13.37
N VAL A 154 -25.19 -22.66 -12.07
CA VAL A 154 -25.97 -23.35 -11.04
C VAL A 154 -27.47 -23.21 -11.28
N SER A 155 -27.95 -22.00 -11.59
CA SER A 155 -29.38 -21.79 -11.91
C SER A 155 -29.84 -22.62 -13.12
N LYS A 156 -29.00 -22.74 -14.15
CA LYS A 156 -29.32 -23.52 -15.35
C LYS A 156 -29.34 -25.03 -15.05
N THR A 157 -28.45 -25.52 -14.20
CA THR A 157 -28.44 -26.92 -13.76
C THR A 157 -29.71 -27.27 -12.99
N ILE A 158 -30.10 -26.43 -12.01
CA ILE A 158 -31.33 -26.64 -11.22
C ILE A 158 -32.57 -26.68 -12.13
N ALA A 159 -32.68 -25.74 -13.08
CA ALA A 159 -33.81 -25.72 -14.02
C ALA A 159 -33.87 -26.94 -14.96
N SER A 160 -32.71 -27.55 -15.26
CA SER A 160 -32.64 -28.75 -16.11
C SER A 160 -33.05 -30.00 -15.33
N ASP A 161 -32.66 -30.10 -14.05
CA ASP A 161 -33.06 -31.21 -13.19
C ASP A 161 -34.57 -31.20 -12.92
N GLU A 162 -35.19 -30.02 -12.76
CA GLU A 162 -36.63 -29.88 -12.51
C GLU A 162 -37.49 -30.21 -13.75
N ALA A 163 -36.97 -29.98 -14.96
CA ALA A 163 -37.62 -30.35 -16.21
C ALA A 163 -37.63 -31.87 -16.51
N THR A 164 -36.89 -32.67 -15.72
CA THR A 164 -36.75 -34.12 -15.94
C THR A 164 -37.64 -34.95 -15.01
N VAL A 165 -38.48 -34.32 -14.17
CA VAL A 165 -39.45 -35.04 -13.34
C VAL A 165 -40.60 -35.55 -14.24
N PRO A 166 -40.77 -36.88 -14.39
CA PRO A 166 -41.83 -37.42 -15.25
C PRO A 166 -43.22 -37.09 -14.68
N PRO A 167 -44.24 -36.97 -15.56
CA PRO A 167 -45.60 -36.63 -15.13
C PRO A 167 -46.12 -37.65 -14.12
N ALA A 168 -46.68 -37.16 -13.02
CA ALA A 168 -47.28 -37.98 -11.98
C ALA A 168 -48.34 -38.91 -12.60
N VAL A 169 -48.08 -40.22 -12.50
CA VAL A 169 -49.04 -41.26 -12.88
C VAL A 169 -50.24 -41.16 -11.93
N PRO A 170 -51.48 -40.98 -12.42
CA PRO A 170 -52.65 -40.93 -11.56
C PRO A 170 -52.88 -42.30 -10.90
N PRO A 171 -53.32 -42.34 -9.63
CA PRO A 171 -53.49 -43.59 -8.90
C PRO A 171 -54.65 -44.41 -9.50
N SER A 172 -54.36 -45.65 -9.90
CA SER A 172 -55.35 -46.62 -10.36
C SER A 172 -56.25 -47.05 -9.18
N SER A 173 -57.54 -46.75 -9.25
CA SER A 173 -58.54 -47.21 -8.30
C SER A 173 -58.90 -48.68 -8.56
N ASN A 174 -58.22 -49.61 -7.89
CA ASN A 174 -58.69 -50.99 -7.78
C ASN A 174 -59.61 -51.12 -6.57
N VAL A 175 -60.90 -50.93 -6.79
CA VAL A 175 -61.96 -51.27 -5.84
C VAL A 175 -62.21 -52.77 -5.93
N ILE A 176 -61.80 -53.49 -4.90
CA ILE A 176 -62.16 -54.89 -4.66
C ILE A 176 -63.62 -54.93 -4.19
N HIS A 177 -64.52 -55.48 -5.01
CA HIS A 177 -65.84 -55.92 -4.55
C HIS A 177 -66.21 -57.24 -5.23
N SER A 178 -66.20 -58.33 -4.48
CA SER A 178 -67.30 -59.31 -4.34
C SER A 178 -66.80 -60.62 -3.75
N ARG A 179 -67.08 -60.82 -2.45
CA ARG A 179 -67.46 -62.12 -1.92
C ARG A 179 -68.92 -62.00 -1.51
N LEU A 180 -69.80 -62.66 -2.25
CA LEU A 180 -71.02 -63.32 -1.82
C LEU A 180 -71.55 -64.12 -3.01
#